data_AF-A0AAU2L233-F1
#
_entry.id   AF-A0AAU2L233-F1
#
_cell.length_a   1.000
_cell.length_b   1.000
_cell.length_c   1.000
_cell.angle_alpha   90.00
_cell.angle_beta   90.00
_cell.angle_gamma   90.00
#
_symmetry.space_group_name_H-M   'P 1'
#
loop_
_entity.id
_entity.type
_entity.pdbx_description
1 polymer ?
#
loop_
_entity_poly.entity_id
_entity_poly.type
_entity_poly.pdbx_seq_one_letter_code
_entity_poly.pdbx_strand_id
1 'polypeptide(L)'
;MTSAQEKPPVPEPVLREDRLNFTPTARSVTFSRRRTARLVREWGYPGLAGDAALLVSELATNALLHGAIRGRLFRVHLTLTATTLRIAVSDPRGERLPGLREAAGDECYGRGLLIVARIADRWGIEPRTVGKTVFAELALRQGPDMPMGPREVRAGPSRTATPR
;
A
#
# COMPACT_ATOMS: atom_id res chain seq x y z
N MET A 1 15.58 33.94 -6.74
CA MET A 1 15.75 32.82 -5.79
C MET A 1 15.20 31.58 -6.47
N THR A 2 16.07 30.74 -7.02
CA THR A 2 15.69 29.61 -7.89
C THR A 2 15.31 28.41 -7.03
N SER A 3 14.02 28.09 -6.97
CA SER A 3 13.52 26.85 -6.38
C SER A 3 14.10 25.68 -7.18
N ALA A 4 14.97 24.90 -6.55
CA ALA A 4 15.47 23.65 -7.11
C ALA A 4 14.31 22.68 -7.25
N GLN A 5 13.88 22.44 -8.48
CA GLN A 5 12.91 21.40 -8.80
C GLN A 5 13.63 20.06 -8.63
N GLU A 6 13.39 19.40 -7.51
CA GLU A 6 13.95 18.08 -7.22
C GLU A 6 13.46 17.11 -8.29
N LYS A 7 14.36 16.72 -9.18
CA LYS A 7 14.10 15.78 -10.27
C LYS A 7 13.56 14.49 -9.64
N PRO A 8 12.40 13.96 -10.06
CA PRO A 8 11.90 12.72 -9.50
C PRO A 8 12.99 11.66 -9.65
N PRO A 9 13.30 10.90 -8.58
CA PRO A 9 14.35 9.90 -8.62
C PRO A 9 14.06 8.94 -9.77
N VAL A 10 15.09 8.59 -10.55
CA VAL A 10 14.98 7.57 -11.59
C VAL A 10 14.43 6.31 -10.90
N PRO A 11 13.33 5.71 -11.40
CA PRO A 11 12.75 4.55 -10.75
C PRO A 11 13.78 3.44 -10.70
N GLU A 12 14.03 2.93 -9.49
CA GLU A 12 14.95 1.81 -9.30
C GLU A 12 14.52 0.61 -10.17
N PRO A 13 15.49 -0.16 -10.71
CA PRO A 13 15.17 -1.33 -11.50
C PRO A 13 14.37 -2.35 -10.67
N VAL A 14 13.31 -2.89 -11.26
CA VAL A 14 12.48 -3.93 -10.66
C VAL A 14 13.22 -5.25 -10.72
N LEU A 15 13.50 -5.85 -9.57
CA LEU A 15 14.15 -7.15 -9.44
C LEU A 15 13.15 -8.30 -9.52
N ARG A 16 11.98 -8.13 -8.87
CA ARG A 16 10.88 -9.10 -8.86
C ARG A 16 9.54 -8.37 -8.84
N GLU A 17 8.52 -8.98 -9.43
CA GLU A 17 7.16 -8.49 -9.30
C GLU A 17 6.11 -9.59 -9.37
N ASP A 18 4.93 -9.30 -8.84
CA ASP A 18 3.72 -10.11 -8.98
C ASP A 18 2.52 -9.20 -9.19
N ARG A 19 1.65 -9.54 -10.16
CA ARG A 19 0.44 -8.75 -10.48
C ARG A 19 -0.74 -9.69 -10.65
N LEU A 20 -1.76 -9.53 -9.81
CA LEU A 20 -2.99 -10.31 -9.92
C LEU A 20 -4.23 -9.44 -9.76
N ASN A 21 -5.25 -9.77 -10.55
CA ASN A 21 -6.58 -9.19 -10.40
C ASN A 21 -7.47 -10.13 -9.58
N PHE A 22 -8.33 -9.54 -8.76
CA PHE A 22 -9.17 -10.23 -7.81
C PHE A 22 -10.61 -9.74 -7.91
N THR A 23 -11.54 -10.67 -7.81
CA THR A 23 -12.95 -10.35 -7.56
C THR A 23 -13.07 -9.74 -6.17
N PRO A 24 -13.86 -8.68 -5.94
CA PRO A 24 -14.01 -8.05 -4.64
C PRO A 24 -14.81 -8.96 -3.68
N THR A 25 -14.11 -9.88 -3.02
CA THR A 25 -14.66 -10.78 -2.00
C THR A 25 -13.70 -10.91 -0.83
N ALA A 26 -14.20 -11.26 0.36
CA ALA A 26 -13.37 -11.53 1.53
C ALA A 26 -12.36 -12.68 1.29
N ARG A 27 -12.73 -13.69 0.47
CA ARG A 27 -11.83 -14.79 0.10
C ARG A 27 -10.61 -14.27 -0.69
N SER A 28 -10.80 -13.28 -1.55
CA SER A 28 -9.71 -12.63 -2.29
C SER A 28 -8.74 -11.87 -1.38
N VAL A 29 -9.24 -11.24 -0.31
CA VAL A 29 -8.38 -10.62 0.72
C VAL A 29 -7.51 -11.67 1.39
N THR A 30 -8.10 -12.78 1.85
CA THR A 30 -7.35 -13.90 2.44
C THR A 30 -6.31 -14.48 1.48
N PHE A 31 -6.67 -14.65 0.21
CA PHE A 31 -5.75 -15.19 -0.79
C PHE A 31 -4.59 -14.24 -1.08
N SER A 32 -4.87 -12.95 -1.30
CA SER A 32 -3.84 -11.94 -1.56
C SER A 32 -2.87 -11.80 -0.39
N ARG A 33 -3.37 -11.82 0.85
CA ARG A 33 -2.54 -11.87 2.07
C ARG A 33 -1.60 -13.07 2.08
N ARG A 34 -2.12 -14.29 1.88
CA ARG A 34 -1.32 -15.53 1.89
C ARG A 34 -0.28 -15.54 0.77
N ARG A 35 -0.67 -15.13 -0.43
CA ARG A 35 0.23 -15.06 -1.59
C ARG A 35 1.36 -14.08 -1.35
N THR A 36 1.06 -12.90 -0.83
CA THR A 36 2.07 -11.87 -0.52
C THR A 36 3.09 -12.39 0.48
N ALA A 37 2.62 -12.98 1.59
CA ALA A 37 3.51 -13.56 2.59
C ALA A 37 4.40 -14.67 2.03
N ARG A 38 3.91 -15.44 1.05
CA ARG A 38 4.67 -16.50 0.39
C ARG A 38 5.74 -15.93 -0.53
N LEU A 39 5.35 -15.02 -1.43
CA LEU A 39 6.26 -14.40 -2.40
C LEU A 39 7.38 -13.63 -1.72
N VAL A 40 7.07 -12.85 -0.68
CA VAL A 40 8.08 -12.06 0.04
C VAL A 40 9.12 -12.98 0.73
N ARG A 41 8.71 -14.16 1.22
CA ARG A 41 9.65 -15.19 1.69
C ARG A 41 10.48 -15.78 0.55
N GLU A 42 9.83 -16.14 -0.55
CA GLU A 42 10.49 -16.69 -1.76
C GLU A 42 11.49 -15.69 -2.37
N TRP A 43 11.26 -14.38 -2.21
CA TRP A 43 12.16 -13.32 -2.66
C TRP A 43 13.30 -13.01 -1.68
N GLY A 44 13.39 -13.74 -0.56
CA GLY A 44 14.50 -13.63 0.39
C GLY A 44 14.29 -12.66 1.56
N TYR A 45 13.06 -12.18 1.79
CA TYR A 45 12.77 -11.20 2.85
C TYR A 45 11.75 -11.72 3.90
N PRO A 46 12.01 -12.85 4.58
CA PRO A 46 11.05 -13.45 5.51
C PRO A 46 10.65 -12.53 6.66
N GLY A 47 11.54 -11.63 7.12
CA GLY A 47 11.24 -10.64 8.16
C GLY A 47 10.18 -9.61 7.75
N LEU A 48 10.03 -9.32 6.45
CA LEU A 48 9.02 -8.39 5.93
C LEU A 48 7.69 -9.09 5.59
N ALA A 49 7.67 -10.43 5.58
CA ALA A 49 6.50 -11.17 5.11
C ALA A 49 5.25 -10.95 5.96
N GLY A 50 5.40 -10.74 7.27
CA GLY A 50 4.30 -10.43 8.18
C GLY A 50 3.69 -9.06 7.90
N ASP A 51 4.54 -8.03 7.91
CA ASP A 51 4.16 -6.64 7.64
C ASP A 51 3.54 -6.49 6.25
N ALA A 52 4.15 -7.07 5.21
CA ALA A 52 3.63 -7.02 3.85
C ALA A 52 2.25 -7.69 3.72
N ALA A 53 2.06 -8.82 4.40
CA ALA A 53 0.78 -9.53 4.40
C ALA A 53 -0.31 -8.71 5.09
N LEU A 54 0.01 -8.03 6.19
CA LEU A 54 -0.92 -7.16 6.90
C LEU A 54 -1.27 -5.93 6.04
N LEU A 55 -0.28 -5.27 5.43
CA LEU A 55 -0.50 -4.15 4.51
C LEU A 55 -1.43 -4.55 3.34
N VAL A 56 -1.19 -5.69 2.69
CA VAL A 56 -2.09 -6.16 1.63
C VAL A 56 -3.50 -6.43 2.15
N SER A 57 -3.64 -7.00 3.35
CA SER A 57 -4.95 -7.27 3.95
C SER A 57 -5.75 -5.97 4.16
N GLU A 58 -5.12 -4.94 4.72
CA GLU A 58 -5.77 -3.64 4.96
C GLU A 58 -6.11 -2.94 3.64
N LEU A 59 -5.18 -2.88 2.70
CA LEU A 59 -5.41 -2.22 1.41
C LEU A 59 -6.45 -2.95 0.56
N ALA A 60 -6.43 -4.28 0.52
CA ALA A 60 -7.43 -5.07 -0.18
C ALA A 60 -8.81 -4.99 0.49
N THR A 61 -8.88 -4.90 1.82
CA THR A 61 -10.13 -4.67 2.56
C THR A 61 -10.71 -3.29 2.23
N ASN A 62 -9.87 -2.26 2.15
CA ASN A 62 -10.29 -0.94 1.68
C ASN A 62 -10.82 -0.98 0.24
N ALA A 63 -10.14 -1.68 -0.66
CA ALA A 63 -10.60 -1.86 -2.04
C ALA A 63 -11.95 -2.61 -2.10
N LEU A 64 -12.14 -3.63 -1.26
CA LEU A 64 -13.40 -4.38 -1.15
C LEU A 64 -14.55 -3.50 -0.63
N LEU A 65 -14.35 -2.82 0.51
CA LEU A 65 -15.43 -2.08 1.19
C LEU A 65 -15.73 -0.73 0.54
N HIS A 66 -14.73 -0.11 -0.09
CA HIS A 66 -14.83 1.29 -0.54
C HIS A 66 -14.49 1.48 -2.02
N GLY A 67 -13.83 0.51 -2.66
CA GLY A 67 -13.44 0.56 -4.07
C GLY A 67 -14.29 -0.29 -5.01
N ALA A 68 -15.13 -1.19 -4.47
CA ALA A 68 -15.86 -2.16 -5.28
C ALA A 68 -16.91 -1.50 -6.20
N ILE A 69 -16.92 -1.97 -7.45
CA ILE A 69 -17.95 -1.71 -8.46
C ILE A 69 -18.36 -3.06 -9.02
N ARG A 70 -19.67 -3.30 -9.17
CA ARG A 70 -20.20 -4.59 -9.65
C ARG A 70 -19.55 -4.98 -10.98
N GLY A 71 -19.09 -6.23 -11.08
CA GLY A 71 -18.44 -6.76 -12.29
C GLY A 71 -17.03 -6.22 -12.55
N ARG A 72 -16.42 -5.46 -11.62
CA ARG A 72 -15.05 -4.96 -11.74
C ARG A 72 -14.15 -5.62 -10.71
N LEU A 73 -12.89 -5.82 -11.11
CA LEU A 73 -11.84 -6.40 -10.27
C LEU A 73 -11.03 -5.30 -9.59
N PHE A 74 -10.41 -5.63 -8.46
CA PHE A 74 -9.28 -4.87 -7.93
C PHE A 74 -7.98 -5.60 -8.26
N ARG A 75 -6.85 -4.89 -8.28
CA ARG A 75 -5.53 -5.45 -8.57
C ARG A 75 -4.63 -5.33 -7.37
N VAL A 76 -3.87 -6.36 -7.07
CA VAL A 76 -2.70 -6.29 -6.18
C VAL A 76 -1.44 -6.40 -7.03
N HIS A 77 -0.52 -5.48 -6.85
CA HIS A 77 0.78 -5.45 -7.51
C HIS A 77 1.88 -5.32 -6.45
N LEU A 78 2.76 -6.31 -6.40
CA LEU A 78 3.97 -6.30 -5.60
C LEU A 78 5.16 -5.99 -6.51
N THR A 79 6.01 -5.07 -6.10
CA THR A 79 7.24 -4.71 -6.81
C THR A 79 8.40 -4.69 -5.83
N LEU A 80 9.45 -5.44 -6.11
CA LEU A 80 10.67 -5.46 -5.34
C LEU A 80 11.77 -4.79 -6.15
N THR A 81 12.40 -3.77 -5.58
CA THR A 81 13.60 -3.12 -6.10
C THR A 81 14.81 -3.49 -5.24
N ALA A 82 15.96 -2.86 -5.48
CA ALA A 82 17.14 -3.07 -4.65
C ALA A 82 16.93 -2.59 -3.20
N THR A 83 16.10 -1.58 -2.98
CA THR A 83 15.92 -0.95 -1.65
C THR A 83 14.51 -1.02 -1.10
N THR A 84 13.50 -1.37 -1.90
CA THR A 84 12.09 -1.22 -1.50
C THR A 84 11.23 -2.41 -1.93
N LEU A 85 10.33 -2.83 -1.03
CA LEU A 85 9.16 -3.63 -1.37
C LEU A 85 7.93 -2.72 -1.43
N ARG A 86 7.38 -2.53 -2.63
CA ARG A 86 6.17 -1.76 -2.87
C ARG A 86 4.97 -2.68 -3.03
N ILE A 87 3.89 -2.35 -2.31
CA ILE A 87 2.59 -3.01 -2.34
C ILE A 87 1.58 -1.99 -2.86
N ALA A 88 1.01 -2.25 -4.03
CA ALA A 88 0.03 -1.38 -4.65
C ALA A 88 -1.30 -2.12 -4.85
N VAL A 89 -2.40 -1.52 -4.40
CA VAL A 89 -3.75 -2.02 -4.62
C VAL A 89 -4.55 -1.01 -5.44
N SER A 90 -4.96 -1.41 -6.64
CA SER A 90 -5.76 -0.58 -7.53
C SER A 90 -7.22 -1.02 -7.54
N ASP A 91 -8.14 -0.08 -7.39
CA ASP A 91 -9.59 -0.31 -7.49
C ASP A 91 -10.22 0.65 -8.50
N PRO A 92 -11.38 0.30 -9.09
CA PRO A 92 -11.98 1.06 -10.19
C PRO A 92 -12.68 2.35 -9.75
N ARG A 93 -12.81 2.65 -8.45
CA ARG A 93 -13.57 3.80 -7.94
C ARG A 93 -12.65 4.95 -7.53
N GLY A 94 -12.47 5.91 -8.43
CA GLY A 94 -11.54 7.04 -8.24
C GLY A 94 -12.02 8.12 -7.28
N GLU A 95 -13.34 8.33 -7.18
CA GLU A 95 -13.95 9.45 -6.45
C GLU A 95 -13.88 9.34 -4.91
N ARG A 96 -13.75 8.11 -4.38
CA ARG A 96 -13.69 7.87 -2.93
C ARG A 96 -12.24 7.67 -2.50
N LEU A 97 -11.58 8.75 -2.12
CA LEU A 97 -10.24 8.69 -1.54
C LEU A 97 -10.29 8.02 -0.15
N PRO A 98 -9.34 7.14 0.18
CA PRO A 98 -9.16 6.64 1.55
C PRO A 98 -8.89 7.82 2.48
N GLY A 99 -9.80 8.10 3.41
CA GLY A 99 -9.60 9.12 4.44
C GLY A 99 -8.96 8.52 5.68
N LEU A 100 -7.89 9.14 6.19
CA LEU A 100 -7.39 8.87 7.54
C LEU A 100 -8.43 9.42 8.53
N ARG A 101 -9.40 8.60 8.93
CA ARG A 101 -10.39 8.98 9.96
C ARG A 101 -9.96 8.39 11.29
N GLU A 102 -9.83 9.23 12.31
CA GLU A 102 -9.97 8.77 13.69
C GLU A 102 -11.39 8.22 13.85
N ALA A 103 -11.50 7.01 14.41
CA ALA A 103 -12.79 6.37 14.60
C ALA A 103 -13.62 7.21 15.58
N ALA A 104 -14.69 7.85 15.09
CA ALA A 104 -15.71 8.40 15.96
C ALA A 104 -16.63 7.24 16.39
N GLY A 105 -16.32 6.61 17.53
CA GLY A 105 -17.08 5.47 18.08
C GLY A 105 -16.66 4.09 17.54
N ASP A 106 -17.50 3.07 17.84
CA ASP A 106 -17.31 1.61 17.60
C ASP A 106 -17.12 1.19 16.11
N GLU A 107 -16.90 2.14 15.22
CA GLU A 107 -16.65 1.91 13.81
C GLU A 107 -15.22 1.42 13.57
N CYS A 108 -15.07 0.13 13.29
CA CYS A 108 -13.81 -0.49 12.90
C CYS A 108 -13.22 0.06 11.58
N TYR A 109 -13.99 0.85 10.83
CA TYR A 109 -13.77 1.25 9.43
C TYR A 109 -12.64 2.28 9.20
N GLY A 110 -12.09 2.91 10.25
CA GLY A 110 -10.98 3.88 10.15
C GLY A 110 -9.59 3.32 10.46
N ARG A 111 -9.49 2.11 11.02
CA ARG A 111 -8.23 1.56 11.56
C ARG A 111 -7.25 1.09 10.48
N GLY A 112 -7.74 0.67 9.32
CA GLY A 112 -6.88 0.04 8.31
C GLY A 112 -5.78 0.96 7.78
N LEU A 113 -6.07 2.24 7.56
CA LEU A 113 -5.03 3.21 7.15
C LEU A 113 -4.12 3.62 8.30
N LEU A 114 -4.58 3.58 9.56
CA LEU A 114 -3.71 3.80 10.72
C LEU A 114 -2.68 2.67 10.84
N ILE A 115 -3.09 1.42 10.60
CA ILE A 115 -2.18 0.27 10.53
C ILE A 115 -1.17 0.47 9.39
N VAL A 116 -1.64 0.84 8.19
CA VAL A 116 -0.76 1.14 7.06
C VAL A 116 0.25 2.25 7.40
N ALA A 117 -0.20 3.35 7.99
CA ALA A 117 0.65 4.48 8.36
C ALA A 117 1.66 4.16 9.47
N ARG A 118 1.41 3.12 10.29
CA ARG A 118 2.35 2.67 11.34
C ARG A 118 3.39 1.68 10.83
N ILE A 119 3.02 0.87 9.83
CA ILE A 119 3.87 -0.23 9.34
C ILE A 119 4.71 0.22 8.15
N ALA A 120 4.11 0.96 7.22
CA ALA A 120 4.78 1.37 6.00
C ALA A 120 5.79 2.50 6.27
N ASP A 121 6.95 2.43 5.63
CA ASP A 121 7.93 3.53 5.67
C ASP A 121 7.46 4.69 4.77
N ARG A 122 6.69 4.39 3.71
CA ARG A 122 5.98 5.37 2.88
C ARG A 122 4.66 4.78 2.37
N TRP A 123 3.63 5.61 2.25
CA TRP A 123 2.36 5.21 1.64
C TRP A 123 1.70 6.40 0.95
N GLY A 124 0.76 6.12 0.05
CA GLY A 124 0.08 7.18 -0.68
C GLY A 124 -1.04 6.70 -1.59
N ILE A 125 -1.60 7.64 -2.33
CA ILE A 125 -2.68 7.41 -3.28
C ILE A 125 -2.25 8.00 -4.62
N GLU A 126 -2.34 7.21 -5.68
CA GLU A 126 -2.10 7.61 -7.06
C GLU A 126 -3.42 7.57 -7.83
N PRO A 127 -3.95 8.72 -8.27
CA PRO A 127 -5.10 8.77 -9.16
C PRO A 127 -4.82 8.01 -10.45
N ARG A 128 -5.85 7.37 -11.02
CA ARG A 128 -5.77 6.72 -12.33
C ARG A 128 -6.87 7.27 -13.24
N THR A 129 -6.67 7.15 -14.55
CA THR A 129 -7.71 7.45 -15.56
C THR A 129 -9.03 6.73 -15.23
N VAL A 130 -8.92 5.49 -14.73
CA VAL A 130 -10.03 4.74 -14.15
C VAL A 130 -9.60 4.25 -12.78
N GLY A 131 -10.22 4.81 -11.74
CA GLY A 131 -10.00 4.38 -10.36
C GLY A 131 -8.84 5.07 -9.66
N LYS A 132 -8.27 4.37 -8.69
CA LYS A 132 -7.11 4.82 -7.91
C LYS A 132 -6.21 3.64 -7.57
N THR A 133 -4.97 3.94 -7.22
CA THR A 133 -4.06 3.01 -6.56
C THR A 133 -3.76 3.54 -5.17
N VAL A 134 -3.94 2.71 -4.15
CA VAL A 134 -3.41 2.96 -2.82
C VAL A 134 -2.17 2.09 -2.67
N PHE A 135 -1.05 2.68 -2.24
CA PHE A 135 0.20 1.96 -2.11
C PHE A 135 0.83 2.12 -0.73
N ALA A 136 1.64 1.14 -0.36
CA ALA A 136 2.51 1.14 0.80
C ALA A 136 3.89 0.59 0.41
N GLU A 137 4.95 1.14 0.98
CA GLU A 137 6.35 0.81 0.72
C GLU A 137 7.03 0.44 2.03
N LEU A 138 7.81 -0.64 1.98
CA LEU A 138 8.68 -1.11 3.05
C LEU A 138 10.13 -1.03 2.57
N ALA A 139 10.98 -0.38 3.35
CA ALA A 139 12.41 -0.33 3.09
C ALA A 139 13.05 -1.70 3.38
N LEU A 140 13.86 -2.18 2.43
CA LEU A 140 14.67 -3.37 2.57
C LEU A 140 15.91 -3.01 3.37
N ARG A 141 15.85 -3.19 4.69
CA ARG A 141 17.04 -3.02 5.53
C ARG A 141 17.98 -4.21 5.29
N GLN A 142 19.14 -3.93 4.72
CA GLN A 142 20.24 -4.88 4.63
C GLN A 142 20.95 -4.93 6.00
N GLY A 143 20.92 -6.08 6.71
CA GLY A 143 21.78 -6.34 7.89
C GLY A 143 21.07 -6.86 9.15
N PRO A 144 21.74 -7.71 9.96
CA PRO A 144 21.14 -8.45 11.08
C PRO A 144 20.85 -7.54 12.28
N ASP A 145 19.70 -7.78 12.90
CA ASP A 145 19.34 -7.46 14.28
C ASP A 145 19.90 -6.14 14.84
N MET A 146 19.24 -5.02 14.50
CA MET A 146 19.32 -3.81 15.30
C MET A 146 17.96 -3.55 15.96
N PRO A 147 17.90 -3.33 17.29
CA PRO A 147 16.67 -2.97 17.96
C PRO A 147 16.24 -1.57 17.47
N MET A 148 15.12 -1.54 16.75
CA MET A 148 14.55 -0.31 16.21
C MET A 148 13.88 0.50 17.31
N GLY A 149 14.36 1.73 17.52
CA GLY A 149 13.60 2.78 18.20
C GLY A 149 12.25 3.06 17.50
N PRO A 150 11.33 3.77 18.18
CA PRO A 150 9.97 3.95 17.69
C PRO A 150 9.95 4.58 16.29
N ARG A 151 9.33 3.89 15.32
CA ARG A 151 9.07 4.41 13.97
C ARG A 151 8.19 5.67 14.09
N GLU A 152 8.76 6.82 13.71
CA GLU A 152 7.99 8.06 13.56
C GLU A 152 6.90 7.89 12.51
N VAL A 153 5.68 8.29 12.85
CA VAL A 153 4.53 8.33 11.94
C VAL A 153 4.80 9.43 10.92
N ARG A 154 5.19 9.07 9.70
CA ARG A 154 5.22 10.04 8.59
C ARG A 154 3.84 10.13 7.94
N ALA A 155 3.37 11.37 7.81
CA ALA A 155 2.00 11.72 7.46
C ALA A 155 1.57 11.18 6.09
N GLY A 156 0.29 10.79 6.00
CA GLY A 156 -0.39 10.47 4.75
C GLY A 156 -0.45 11.65 3.78
N PRO A 157 -0.98 11.43 2.56
CA PRO A 157 -0.97 12.45 1.52
C PRO A 157 -1.68 13.73 1.99
N SER A 158 -0.96 14.85 1.91
CA SER A 158 -1.54 16.19 2.03
C SER A 158 -2.54 16.37 0.88
N ARG A 159 -3.76 16.81 1.21
CA ARG A 159 -4.80 17.12 0.21
C ARG A 159 -4.30 18.29 -0.64
N THR A 160 -3.66 18.02 -1.78
CA THR A 160 -3.54 19.04 -2.83
C THR A 160 -4.93 19.23 -3.43
N ALA A 161 -5.62 20.25 -2.95
CA ALA A 161 -6.78 20.80 -3.60
C ALA A 161 -6.35 21.41 -4.94
N THR A 162 -6.88 20.89 -6.04
CA THR A 162 -6.83 21.58 -7.33
C THR A 162 -7.73 22.80 -7.23
N PRO A 163 -7.26 24.04 -7.50
CA PRO A 163 -8.17 25.17 -7.66
C PRO A 163 -8.94 25.01 -8.98
N ARG A 164 -10.16 25.56 -8.98
CA ARG A 164 -11.11 25.57 -10.11
C ARG A 164 -10.57 26.30 -11.33
#